data_AF-A0A6F9CYR3-F1
#
_entry.id   AF-A0A6F9CYR3-F1
#
_cell.length_a   1.000
_cell.length_b   1.000
_cell.length_c   1.000
_cell.angle_alpha   90.00
_cell.angle_beta   90.00
_cell.angle_gamma   90.00
#
_symmetry.space_group_name_H-M   'P 1'
#
loop_
_entity.id
_entity.type
_entity.pdbx_description
1 polymer ?
#
loop_
_entity_poly.entity_id
_entity_poly.type
_entity_poly.pdbx_seq_one_letter_code
_entity_poly.pdbx_strand_id
1 'polypeptide(L)'
;IRNQLVEQFRCLEQQSESRLQLLQDLQDFFRRKAELQLEYSRGLDKLAERFSAKIRTSREHQHFKKDQNLLSTVNCWYLVLNQTRRESRDHATLSDLYNNNVIFRLAHVGEDVIRLFKKVREM
;
A
#
# COMPACT_ATOMS: atom_id res chain seq x y z
N ILE A 1 7.54 24.43 -42.88
CA ILE A 1 6.22 23.77 -42.68
C ILE A 1 6.35 22.24 -42.62
N ARG A 2 6.60 21.49 -43.71
CA ARG A 2 6.70 20.00 -43.66
C ARG A 2 7.70 19.45 -42.63
N ASN A 3 8.94 19.97 -42.61
CA ASN A 3 9.96 19.52 -41.66
C ASN A 3 9.62 19.89 -40.20
N GLN A 4 8.93 21.00 -39.98
CA GLN A 4 8.46 21.39 -38.63
C GLN A 4 7.37 20.44 -38.12
N LEU A 5 6.46 19.99 -38.98
CA LEU A 5 5.41 19.03 -38.63
C LEU A 5 6.01 17.66 -38.27
N VAL A 6 7.02 17.20 -39.02
CA VAL A 6 7.73 15.94 -38.73
C VAL A 6 8.42 16.01 -37.36
N GLU A 7 9.10 17.12 -37.06
CA GLU A 7 9.78 17.29 -35.78
C GLU A 7 8.79 17.41 -34.60
N GLN A 8 7.67 18.11 -34.79
CA GLN A 8 6.59 18.18 -33.80
C GLN A 8 6.00 16.79 -33.51
N PHE A 9 5.77 15.99 -34.54
CA PHE A 9 5.26 14.64 -34.38
C PHE A 9 6.24 13.74 -33.61
N ARG A 10 7.53 13.81 -33.95
CA ARG A 10 8.60 13.08 -33.24
C ARG A 10 8.69 13.48 -31.76
N CYS A 11 8.54 14.76 -31.46
CA CYS A 11 8.50 15.26 -30.08
C CYS A 11 7.29 14.70 -29.31
N LEU A 12 6.11 14.64 -29.93
CA LEU A 12 4.90 14.06 -29.33
C LEU A 12 5.05 12.55 -29.06
N GLU A 13 5.66 11.81 -29.99
CA GLU A 13 5.95 10.39 -29.84
C GLU A 13 6.88 10.14 -28.64
N GLN A 14 8.01 10.84 -28.59
CA GLN A 14 8.96 10.74 -27.49
C GLN A 14 8.31 11.12 -26.14
N GLN A 15 7.45 12.15 -26.13
CA GLN A 15 6.72 12.53 -24.93
C GLN A 15 5.74 11.44 -24.48
N SER A 16 5.04 10.80 -25.41
CA SER A 16 4.12 9.69 -25.11
C SER A 16 4.86 8.50 -24.53
N GLU A 17 5.97 8.10 -25.14
CA GLU A 17 6.83 7.00 -24.65
C GLU A 17 7.37 7.29 -23.24
N SER A 18 7.89 8.49 -23.02
CA SER A 18 8.41 8.91 -21.70
C SER A 18 7.33 8.88 -20.62
N ARG A 19 6.09 9.27 -20.96
CA ARG A 19 4.95 9.19 -20.03
C ARG A 19 4.56 7.76 -19.72
N LEU A 20 4.55 6.87 -20.72
CA LEU A 20 4.25 5.45 -20.51
C LEU A 20 5.30 4.78 -19.63
N GLN A 21 6.58 5.09 -19.84
CA GLN A 21 7.65 4.58 -19.00
C GLN A 21 7.48 5.04 -17.54
N LEU A 22 7.22 6.32 -17.31
CA LEU A 22 6.98 6.84 -15.96
C LEU A 22 5.76 6.16 -15.29
N LEU A 23 4.69 5.92 -16.03
CA LEU A 23 3.51 5.20 -15.51
C LEU A 23 3.83 3.75 -15.15
N GLN A 24 4.73 3.10 -15.90
CA GLN A 24 5.21 1.76 -15.56
C GLN A 24 6.06 1.78 -14.29
N ASP A 25 7.03 2.69 -14.20
CA ASP A 25 7.89 2.84 -13.02
C ASP A 25 7.06 3.11 -11.75
N LEU A 26 6.01 3.93 -11.86
CA LEU A 26 5.06 4.18 -10.77
C LEU A 26 4.30 2.91 -10.36
N GLN A 27 3.83 2.11 -11.31
CA GLN A 27 3.15 0.84 -11.01
C GLN A 27 4.08 -0.12 -10.27
N ASP A 28 5.33 -0.24 -10.73
CA ASP A 28 6.34 -1.09 -10.11
C ASP A 28 6.70 -0.62 -8.70
N PHE A 29 6.84 0.69 -8.52
CA PHE A 29 7.03 1.30 -7.20
C PHE A 29 5.88 0.97 -6.24
N PHE A 30 4.62 1.13 -6.68
CA PHE A 30 3.47 0.82 -5.84
C PHE A 30 3.34 -0.67 -5.54
N ARG A 31 3.71 -1.55 -6.48
CA ARG A 31 3.73 -3.00 -6.25
C ARG A 31 4.74 -3.35 -5.16
N ARG A 32 5.96 -2.82 -5.27
CA ARG A 32 6.99 -3.02 -4.24
C ARG A 32 6.56 -2.44 -2.89
N LYS A 33 5.93 -1.27 -2.90
CA LYS A 33 5.38 -0.63 -1.70
C LYS A 33 4.29 -1.50 -1.06
N ALA A 34 3.39 -2.08 -1.85
CA ALA A 34 2.33 -2.95 -1.36
C ALA A 34 2.88 -4.22 -0.68
N GLU A 35 3.91 -4.84 -1.26
CA GLU A 35 4.61 -5.98 -0.66
C GLU A 35 5.19 -5.63 0.72
N LEU A 36 5.88 -4.48 0.83
CA LEU A 36 6.46 -4.01 2.09
C LEU A 36 5.37 -3.74 3.16
N GLN A 37 4.25 -3.15 2.77
CA GLN A 37 3.12 -2.93 3.67
C GLN A 37 2.55 -4.26 4.20
N LEU A 38 2.41 -5.26 3.33
CA LEU A 38 1.92 -6.58 3.72
C LEU A 38 2.91 -7.34 4.60
N GLU A 39 4.21 -7.24 4.32
CA GLU A 39 5.26 -7.80 5.16
C GLU A 39 5.24 -7.19 6.56
N TYR A 40 5.14 -5.86 6.66
CA TYR A 40 5.06 -5.17 7.94
C TYR A 40 3.79 -5.54 8.71
N SER A 41 2.64 -5.59 8.03
CA SER A 41 1.37 -6.09 8.59
C SER A 41 1.53 -7.47 9.23
N ARG A 42 2.13 -8.43 8.51
CA ARG A 42 2.39 -9.80 9.00
C ARG A 42 3.37 -9.80 10.19
N GLY A 43 4.36 -8.91 10.18
CA GLY A 43 5.30 -8.73 11.28
C GLY A 43 4.60 -8.30 12.57
N LEU A 44 3.72 -7.29 12.47
CA LEU A 44 2.93 -6.79 13.60
C LEU A 44 1.94 -7.83 14.12
N ASP A 45 1.28 -8.59 13.24
CA ASP A 45 0.34 -9.65 13.65
C ASP A 45 1.05 -10.77 14.41
N LYS A 46 2.19 -11.25 13.89
CA LYS A 46 3.04 -12.24 14.58
C LYS A 46 3.54 -11.74 15.93
N LEU A 47 3.91 -10.46 16.02
CA LEU A 47 4.33 -9.82 17.27
C LEU A 47 3.18 -9.84 18.29
N ALA A 48 2.00 -9.37 17.89
CA ALA A 48 0.83 -9.32 18.76
C ALA A 48 0.42 -10.71 19.25
N GLU A 49 0.41 -11.74 18.39
CA GLU A 49 0.04 -13.10 18.78
C GLU A 49 1.05 -13.74 19.73
N ARG A 50 2.36 -13.60 19.45
CA ARG A 50 3.43 -14.13 20.32
C ARG A 50 3.29 -13.62 21.76
N PHE A 51 3.01 -12.34 21.92
CA PHE A 51 2.93 -11.71 23.23
C PHE A 51 1.54 -11.84 23.89
N SER A 52 0.48 -12.02 23.11
CA SER A 52 -0.84 -12.38 23.63
C SER A 52 -0.88 -13.79 24.23
N ALA A 53 -0.15 -14.73 23.63
CA ALA A 53 -0.03 -16.09 24.17
C ALA A 53 0.62 -16.12 25.57
N LYS A 54 1.63 -15.28 25.82
CA LYS A 54 2.33 -15.20 27.11
C LYS A 54 1.47 -14.70 28.28
N ILE A 55 0.52 -13.79 28.01
CA ILE A 55 -0.41 -13.31 29.06
C ILE A 55 -1.38 -14.42 29.46
N ARG A 56 -1.91 -15.14 28.46
CA ARG A 56 -2.92 -16.20 28.68
C ARG A 56 -2.39 -17.33 29.57
N THR A 57 -1.09 -17.58 29.53
CA THR A 57 -0.42 -18.63 30.30
C THR A 57 -0.04 -18.22 31.74
N SER A 58 -0.05 -16.93 32.08
CA SER A 58 0.33 -16.47 33.42
C SER A 58 -0.88 -16.37 34.35
N ARG A 59 -0.95 -17.25 35.36
CA ARG A 59 -2.04 -17.33 36.34
C ARG A 59 -2.23 -16.03 37.16
N GLU A 60 -1.16 -15.29 37.41
CA GLU A 60 -1.20 -14.01 38.13
C GLU A 60 -2.02 -12.94 37.37
N HIS A 61 -1.95 -12.93 36.04
CA HIS A 61 -2.64 -11.96 35.20
C HIS A 61 -4.17 -12.16 35.14
N GLN A 62 -4.67 -13.34 35.53
CA GLN A 62 -6.11 -13.58 35.66
C GLN A 62 -6.71 -12.92 36.91
N HIS A 63 -5.93 -12.76 37.99
CA HIS A 63 -6.38 -12.09 39.20
C HIS A 63 -6.51 -10.57 39.01
N PHE A 64 -5.58 -9.95 38.27
CA PHE A 64 -5.59 -8.51 37.97
C PHE A 64 -6.73 -8.04 37.05
N LYS A 65 -7.52 -8.95 36.45
CA LYS A 65 -8.73 -8.59 35.70
C LYS A 65 -9.92 -8.21 36.58
N LYS A 66 -9.89 -8.55 37.88
CA LYS A 66 -11.01 -8.33 38.81
C LYS A 66 -11.01 -6.95 39.48
N ASP A 67 -9.85 -6.30 39.58
CA ASP A 67 -9.76 -4.96 40.15
C ASP A 67 -9.85 -3.90 39.04
N GLN A 68 -11.04 -3.31 38.94
CA GLN A 68 -11.47 -2.45 37.83
C GLN A 68 -11.02 -0.98 37.98
N ASN A 69 -10.36 -0.62 39.08
CA ASN A 69 -9.95 0.74 39.38
C ASN A 69 -8.44 0.90 39.22
N LEU A 70 -8.04 1.73 38.24
CA LEU A 70 -6.68 2.05 37.75
C LEU A 70 -6.18 1.17 36.59
N LEU A 71 -5.45 1.79 35.66
CA LEU A 71 -4.72 1.11 34.59
C LEU A 71 -3.80 0.05 35.21
N SER A 72 -4.29 -1.18 35.38
CA SER A 72 -3.42 -2.29 35.71
C SER A 72 -2.42 -2.43 34.57
N THR A 73 -1.16 -2.75 34.87
CA THR A 73 -0.12 -2.98 33.86
C THR A 73 -0.59 -3.98 32.79
N VAL A 74 -1.48 -4.89 33.19
CA VAL A 74 -2.19 -5.85 32.32
C VAL A 74 -3.13 -5.16 31.32
N ASN A 75 -3.92 -4.17 31.74
CA ASN A 75 -4.78 -3.38 30.86
C ASN A 75 -3.96 -2.54 29.86
N CYS A 76 -2.88 -1.88 30.31
CA CYS A 76 -1.96 -1.17 29.41
C CYS A 76 -1.42 -2.10 28.32
N TRP A 77 -1.04 -3.30 28.72
CA TRP A 77 -0.51 -4.30 27.82
C TRP A 77 -1.55 -4.79 26.80
N TYR A 78 -2.81 -5.00 27.21
CA TYR A 78 -3.90 -5.29 26.28
C TYR A 78 -4.15 -4.16 25.29
N LEU A 79 -4.10 -2.90 25.74
CA LEU A 79 -4.25 -1.73 24.86
C LEU A 79 -3.15 -1.68 23.80
N VAL A 80 -1.90 -1.88 24.18
CA VAL A 80 -0.76 -1.93 23.25
C VAL A 80 -0.95 -3.05 22.23
N LEU A 81 -1.32 -4.26 22.66
CA LEU A 81 -1.54 -5.38 21.74
C LEU A 81 -2.70 -5.13 20.77
N ASN A 82 -3.78 -4.50 21.22
CA ASN A 82 -4.90 -4.14 20.37
C ASN A 82 -4.50 -3.06 19.36
N GLN A 83 -3.70 -2.08 19.77
CA GLN A 83 -3.18 -1.05 18.88
C GLN A 83 -2.24 -1.66 17.82
N THR A 84 -1.35 -2.59 18.19
CA THR A 84 -0.50 -3.32 17.24
C THR A 84 -1.32 -4.12 16.21
N ARG A 85 -2.41 -4.79 16.66
CA ARG A 85 -3.32 -5.50 15.74
C ARG A 85 -4.04 -4.54 14.79
N ARG A 86 -4.42 -3.36 15.27
CA ARG A 86 -5.04 -2.33 14.44
C ARG A 86 -4.08 -1.85 13.37
N GLU A 87 -2.84 -1.51 13.74
CA GLU A 87 -1.80 -1.11 12.79
C GLU A 87 -1.55 -2.20 11.75
N SER A 88 -1.49 -3.48 12.16
CA SER A 88 -1.39 -4.60 11.24
C SER A 88 -2.49 -4.59 10.17
N ARG A 89 -3.75 -4.37 10.56
CA ARG A 89 -4.90 -4.29 9.63
C ARG A 89 -4.84 -3.07 8.72
N ASP A 90 -4.43 -1.92 9.26
CA ASP A 90 -4.28 -0.69 8.49
C ASP A 90 -3.21 -0.87 7.40
N HIS A 91 -2.08 -1.52 7.72
CA HIS A 91 -1.04 -1.86 6.76
C HIS A 91 -1.48 -2.87 5.69
N ALA A 92 -2.26 -3.89 6.07
CA ALA A 92 -2.86 -4.82 5.10
C ALA A 92 -3.80 -4.07 4.14
N THR A 93 -4.66 -3.20 4.68
CA THR A 93 -5.59 -2.38 3.89
C THR A 93 -4.86 -1.45 2.92
N LEU A 94 -3.74 -0.84 3.34
CA LEU A 94 -2.89 -0.05 2.45
C LEU A 94 -2.28 -0.87 1.32
N SER A 95 -1.82 -2.10 1.61
CA SER A 95 -1.35 -3.03 0.58
C SER A 95 -2.43 -3.32 -0.46
N ASP A 96 -3.65 -3.63 0.00
CA ASP A 96 -4.79 -3.91 -0.87
C ASP A 96 -5.20 -2.68 -1.69
N LEU A 97 -5.18 -1.48 -1.11
CA LEU A 97 -5.48 -0.24 -1.82
C LEU A 97 -4.47 0.00 -2.96
N TYR A 98 -3.18 -0.23 -2.71
CA TYR A 98 -2.16 -0.08 -3.74
C TYR A 98 -2.37 -1.09 -4.88
N ASN A 99 -2.57 -2.36 -4.55
CA ASN A 99 -2.74 -3.42 -5.55
C ASN A 99 -4.03 -3.27 -6.36
N ASN A 100 -5.16 -3.01 -5.70
CA ASN A 100 -6.48 -3.12 -6.32
C ASN A 100 -7.03 -1.78 -6.83
N ASN A 101 -6.46 -0.65 -6.43
CA ASN A 101 -6.94 0.67 -6.85
C ASN A 101 -5.87 1.48 -7.55
N VAL A 102 -4.75 1.74 -6.88
CA VAL A 102 -3.74 2.68 -7.41
C VAL A 102 -3.08 2.14 -8.67
N ILE A 103 -2.56 0.91 -8.63
CA ILE A 103 -1.91 0.28 -9.78
C ILE A 103 -2.88 0.14 -10.95
N PHE A 104 -4.12 -0.30 -10.70
CA PHE A 104 -5.15 -0.43 -11.74
C PHE A 104 -5.47 0.92 -12.41
N ARG A 105 -5.61 1.98 -11.62
CA ARG A 105 -5.86 3.32 -12.16
C ARG A 105 -4.69 3.84 -13.00
N LEU A 106 -3.45 3.57 -12.59
CA LEU A 106 -2.26 3.93 -13.38
C LEU A 106 -2.21 3.17 -14.71
N ALA A 107 -2.57 1.88 -14.71
CA ALA A 107 -2.66 1.08 -15.93
C ALA A 107 -3.71 1.67 -16.89
N HIS A 108 -4.89 2.04 -16.38
CA HIS A 108 -5.94 2.66 -17.20
C HIS A 108 -5.50 4.01 -17.81
N VAL A 109 -4.80 4.85 -17.02
CA VAL A 109 -4.20 6.08 -17.56
C VAL A 109 -3.20 5.78 -18.68
N GLY A 110 -2.41 4.71 -18.56
CA GLY A 110 -1.50 4.25 -19.62
C GLY A 110 -2.24 3.87 -20.90
N GLU A 111 -3.36 3.14 -20.80
CA GLU A 111 -4.21 2.79 -21.93
C GLU A 111 -4.77 4.04 -22.64
N ASP A 112 -5.20 5.04 -21.86
CA ASP A 112 -5.71 6.30 -22.40
C ASP A 112 -4.62 7.10 -23.12
N VAL A 113 -3.38 7.13 -22.59
CA VAL A 113 -2.24 7.74 -23.28
C VAL A 113 -2.01 7.08 -24.64
N ILE A 114 -2.02 5.74 -24.70
CA ILE A 114 -1.88 4.99 -25.96
C ILE A 114 -3.02 5.31 -26.92
N ARG A 115 -4.26 5.35 -26.43
CA ARG A 115 -5.45 5.61 -27.26
C ARG A 115 -5.43 7.04 -27.82
N LEU A 116 -5.08 8.03 -27.02
CA LEU A 116 -4.96 9.42 -27.44
C LEU A 116 -3.83 9.59 -28.47
N PHE A 117 -2.68 8.97 -28.24
CA PHE A 117 -1.59 9.01 -29.20
C PHE A 117 -1.99 8.41 -30.55
N LYS A 118 -2.64 7.24 -30.58
CA LYS A 118 -3.16 6.65 -31.84
C LYS A 118 -4.09 7.61 -32.59
N LYS A 119 -5.03 8.26 -31.89
CA LYS A 119 -5.91 9.26 -32.51
C LYS A 119 -5.14 10.43 -33.12
N VAL A 120 -4.12 10.94 -32.43
CA VAL A 120 -3.26 12.03 -32.95
C VAL A 120 -2.48 11.60 -34.19
N ARG A 121 -2.10 10.31 -34.29
CA ARG A 121 -1.44 9.77 -35.50
C ARG A 121 -2.36 9.61 -36.70
N GLU A 122 -3.66 9.47 -36.45
CA GLU A 122 -4.70 9.29 -37.48
C GLU A 122 -5.26 10.62 -38.01
N MET A 123 -5.00 11.75 -37.31
CA MET A 123 -5.35 13.12 -37.71
C MET A 123 -4.30 13.73 -38.64
#